data_AF-A0A958P4H2-F1
#
_entry.id   AF-A0A958P4H2-F1
#
_cell.length_a   1.000
_cell.length_b   1.000
_cell.length_c   1.000
_cell.angle_alpha   90.00
_cell.angle_beta   90.00
_cell.angle_gamma   90.00
#
_symmetry.space_group_name_H-M   'P 1'
#
loop_
_entity.id
_entity.type
_entity.pdbx_description
1 polymer ?
#
loop_
_entity_poly.entity_id
_entity_poly.type
_entity_poly.pdbx_seq_one_letter_code
_entity_poly.pdbx_strand_id
1 'polypeptide(L)'
;EAIKDYYYKTGIQIGMKPAGGISNAKLALQYLLLVKETLGKDWLNNQWFRFGASSLANDLLMQIVKQETGIYQSKDYFSKD
;
A
#
# COMPACT_ATOMS: atom_id res chain seq x y z
N GLU A 1 7.70 12.93 -7.68
CA GLU A 1 8.67 13.61 -8.57
C GLU A 1 10.04 12.94 -8.63
N ALA A 2 10.87 12.88 -7.58
CA ALA A 2 12.26 12.40 -7.69
C ALA A 2 12.48 11.05 -8.43
N ILE A 3 11.67 10.01 -8.14
CA ILE A 3 11.74 8.71 -8.84
C ILE A 3 11.39 8.85 -10.33
N LYS A 4 10.36 9.65 -10.64
CA LYS A 4 9.89 9.93 -12.00
C LYS A 4 10.96 10.64 -12.82
N ASP A 5 11.55 11.68 -12.24
CA ASP A 5 12.59 12.48 -12.88
C ASP A 5 13.84 11.63 -13.16
N TYR A 6 14.21 10.77 -12.20
CA TYR A 6 15.29 9.82 -12.39
C TYR A 6 15.00 8.83 -13.52
N TYR A 7 13.79 8.28 -13.58
CA TYR A 7 13.38 7.40 -14.66
C TYR A 7 13.42 8.11 -16.02
N TYR A 8 12.91 9.33 -16.14
CA TYR A 8 12.95 10.07 -17.41
C TYR A 8 14.36 10.43 -17.86
N LYS A 9 15.30 10.63 -16.92
CA LYS A 9 16.70 10.91 -17.24
C LYS A 9 17.48 9.66 -17.65
N THR A 10 17.17 8.49 -17.08
CA THR A 10 18.05 7.31 -17.14
C THR A 10 17.41 6.08 -17.80
N GLY A 11 16.08 6.04 -17.89
CA GLY A 11 15.32 4.84 -18.26
C GLY A 11 15.29 3.76 -17.17
N ILE A 12 15.89 3.99 -15.99
CA ILE A 12 15.99 2.99 -14.92
C ILE A 12 14.82 3.13 -13.96
N GLN A 13 14.06 2.05 -13.76
CA GLN A 13 12.99 2.01 -12.77
C GLN A 13 13.56 1.83 -11.35
N ILE A 14 13.05 2.64 -10.41
CA ILE A 14 13.37 2.58 -8.99
C ILE A 14 12.10 2.33 -8.19
N GLY A 15 12.16 1.40 -7.24
CA GLY A 15 11.02 1.05 -6.41
C GLY A 15 10.75 2.04 -5.27
N MET A 16 9.51 2.14 -4.85
CA MET A 16 9.07 2.95 -3.72
C MET A 16 8.57 2.06 -2.56
N LYS A 17 9.06 2.32 -1.35
CA LYS A 17 8.59 1.65 -0.13
C LYS A 17 8.18 2.68 0.93
N PRO A 18 6.93 3.20 0.91
CA PRO A 18 6.48 4.08 1.97
C PRO A 18 6.40 3.32 3.30
N ALA A 19 6.84 3.95 4.38
CA ALA A 19 6.88 3.37 5.71
C ALA A 19 6.47 4.39 6.78
N GLY A 20 6.00 3.88 7.93
CA GLY A 20 5.61 4.69 9.08
C GLY A 20 4.14 5.13 9.04
N GLY A 21 3.38 4.74 10.06
CA GLY A 21 1.99 5.20 10.27
C GLY A 21 0.94 4.68 9.29
N ILE A 22 1.30 3.88 8.29
CA ILE A 22 0.35 3.26 7.35
C ILE A 22 -0.34 2.09 8.05
N SER A 23 -1.49 2.35 8.65
CA SER A 23 -2.16 1.39 9.55
C SER A 23 -3.55 0.96 9.09
N ASN A 24 -4.07 1.51 7.98
CA ASN A 24 -5.40 1.20 7.49
C ASN A 24 -5.52 1.24 5.95
N ALA A 25 -6.55 0.57 5.44
CA ALA A 25 -6.85 0.40 4.03
C ALA A 25 -7.05 1.74 3.30
N LYS A 26 -7.69 2.73 3.95
CA LYS A 26 -7.92 4.05 3.37
C LYS A 26 -6.60 4.76 3.08
N LEU A 27 -5.68 4.78 4.04
CA LEU A 27 -4.37 5.38 3.85
C LEU A 27 -3.52 4.59 2.83
N ALA A 28 -3.59 3.25 2.85
CA ALA A 28 -2.93 2.43 1.84
C ALA A 28 -3.42 2.76 0.41
N LEU A 29 -4.74 2.94 0.21
CA LEU A 29 -5.30 3.36 -1.07
C LEU A 29 -4.80 4.73 -1.52
N GLN A 30 -4.64 5.69 -0.60
CA GLN A 30 -4.08 7.00 -0.92
C GLN A 30 -2.64 6.89 -1.45
N TYR A 31 -1.82 6.01 -0.89
CA TYR A 31 -0.47 5.76 -1.39
C TYR A 31 -0.47 5.08 -2.76
N LEU A 32 -1.34 4.09 -2.99
CA LEU A 32 -1.47 3.46 -4.30
C LEU A 32 -1.90 4.47 -5.37
N LEU A 33 -2.84 5.36 -5.04
CA LEU A 33 -3.26 6.43 -5.93
C LEU A 33 -2.11 7.40 -6.21
N LEU A 34 -1.38 7.84 -5.18
CA LEU A 34 -0.22 8.72 -5.35
C LEU A 34 0.80 8.11 -6.32
N VAL A 35 1.15 6.84 -6.16
CA VAL A 35 2.08 6.15 -7.06
C VAL A 35 1.52 6.07 -8.47
N LYS A 36 0.24 5.73 -8.62
CA LYS A 36 -0.42 5.65 -9.92
C LYS A 36 -0.37 6.97 -10.67
N GLU A 37 -0.73 8.08 -10.01
CA GLU A 37 -0.81 9.40 -10.63
C GLU A 37 0.58 10.01 -10.88
N THR A 38 1.56 9.72 -10.02
CA THR A 38 2.90 10.28 -10.16
C THR A 38 3.81 9.44 -11.07
N LEU A 39 3.84 8.12 -10.89
CA LEU A 39 4.78 7.20 -11.57
C LEU A 39 4.12 6.35 -12.65
N GLY A 40 2.80 6.19 -12.63
CA GLY A 40 2.07 5.36 -13.59
C GLY A 40 1.81 3.94 -13.10
N LYS A 41 1.04 3.19 -13.90
CA LYS A 41 0.60 1.82 -13.55
C LYS A 41 1.74 0.82 -13.46
N ASP A 42 2.84 1.03 -14.19
CA ASP A 42 3.98 0.09 -14.23
C ASP A 42 4.68 -0.04 -12.88
N TRP A 43 4.50 0.93 -11.97
CA TRP A 43 5.01 0.88 -10.60
C TRP A 43 4.08 0.15 -9.62
N LEU A 44 2.84 -0.17 -9.99
CA LEU A 44 1.85 -0.79 -9.12
C LEU A 44 1.96 -2.32 -9.09
N ASN A 45 3.15 -2.81 -8.77
CA ASN A 45 3.39 -4.24 -8.55
C ASN A 45 4.44 -4.46 -7.46
N ASN A 46 4.62 -5.71 -7.04
CA ASN A 46 5.48 -6.07 -5.91
C ASN A 46 6.99 -5.86 -6.15
N GLN A 47 7.43 -5.61 -7.39
CA GLN A 47 8.81 -5.32 -7.74
C GLN A 47 9.13 -3.85 -7.46
N TRP A 48 8.18 -2.96 -7.77
CA TRP A 48 8.38 -1.51 -7.72
C TRP A 48 7.64 -0.79 -6.60
N PHE A 49 6.74 -1.47 -5.89
CA PHE A 49 6.01 -0.89 -4.77
C PHE A 49 5.77 -1.90 -3.64
N ARG A 50 6.09 -1.49 -2.40
CA ARG A 50 5.84 -2.27 -1.17
C ARG A 50 5.41 -1.37 -0.02
N PHE A 51 4.50 -1.82 0.84
CA PHE A 51 4.25 -1.14 2.11
C PHE A 51 5.27 -1.57 3.17
N GLY A 52 5.86 -0.60 3.87
CA GLY A 52 6.54 -0.81 5.15
C GLY A 52 5.58 -0.55 6.30
N ALA A 53 4.81 -1.58 6.69
CA ALA A 53 3.78 -1.46 7.72
C ALA A 53 3.77 -2.68 8.63
N SER A 54 3.45 -2.47 9.92
CA SER A 54 3.23 -3.54 10.89
C SER A 54 1.74 -3.87 11.02
N SER A 55 0.91 -2.86 11.27
CA SER A 55 -0.53 -3.05 11.58
C SER A 55 -1.46 -3.08 10.37
N LEU A 56 -0.99 -2.69 9.18
CA LEU A 56 -1.83 -2.60 7.98
C LEU A 56 -2.45 -3.95 7.58
N ALA A 57 -1.70 -5.05 7.73
CA ALA A 57 -2.16 -6.37 7.31
C ALA A 57 -3.46 -6.77 8.02
N ASN A 58 -3.54 -6.54 9.33
CA ASN A 58 -4.73 -6.84 10.11
C ASN A 58 -5.92 -5.98 9.70
N ASP A 59 -5.72 -4.70 9.42
CA ASP A 59 -6.81 -3.85 8.92
C ASP A 59 -7.33 -4.33 7.57
N LEU A 60 -6.44 -4.70 6.64
CA LEU A 60 -6.84 -5.24 5.34
C LEU A 60 -7.64 -6.54 5.48
N LEU A 61 -7.21 -7.46 6.34
CA LEU A 61 -7.93 -8.70 6.61
C LEU A 61 -9.33 -8.43 7.18
N MET A 62 -9.47 -7.50 8.12
CA MET A 62 -10.77 -7.07 8.65
C MET A 62 -11.68 -6.51 7.54
N GLN A 63 -11.13 -5.68 6.64
CA GLN A 63 -11.94 -5.13 5.54
C GLN A 63 -12.38 -6.21 4.55
N ILE A 64 -11.52 -7.18 4.23
CA ILE A 64 -11.87 -8.31 3.34
C ILE A 64 -13.00 -9.13 3.96
N VAL A 65 -12.85 -9.57 5.21
CA VAL A 65 -13.89 -10.37 5.89
C VAL A 65 -15.20 -9.60 5.99
N LYS A 66 -15.15 -8.29 6.25
CA LYS A 66 -16.36 -7.46 6.27
C LYS A 66 -17.02 -7.38 4.89
N GLN A 67 -16.26 -7.29 3.80
CA GLN A 67 -16.83 -7.27 2.44
C GLN A 67 -17.49 -8.61 2.07
N GLU A 68 -16.91 -9.73 2.52
CA GLU A 68 -17.43 -11.07 2.24
C GLU A 68 -18.67 -11.41 3.09
N THR A 69 -18.66 -11.02 4.37
CA THR A 69 -19.68 -11.46 5.35
C THR A 69 -20.73 -10.38 5.66
N GLY A 70 -20.44 -9.11 5.39
CA GLY A 70 -21.24 -7.96 5.82
C GLY A 70 -21.09 -7.62 7.32
N ILE A 71 -20.29 -8.37 8.08
CA ILE A 71 -20.21 -8.27 9.55
C ILE A 71 -18.88 -7.62 9.97
N TYR A 72 -18.93 -6.73 10.96
CA TYR A 72 -17.72 -6.16 11.57
C TYR A 72 -17.03 -7.20 12.47
N GLN A 73 -15.73 -7.38 12.27
CA GLN A 73 -14.90 -8.24 13.10
C GLN A 73 -14.26 -7.48 14.26
N SER A 74 -14.05 -8.15 15.39
CA SER A 74 -13.19 -7.62 16.45
C SER A 74 -11.73 -7.67 16.04
N LYS A 75 -10.95 -6.67 16.45
CA LYS A 75 -9.49 -6.66 16.30
C LYS A 75 -8.82 -7.83 17.03
N ASP A 76 -9.46 -8.39 18.05
CA ASP A 76 -8.93 -9.52 18.82
C ASP A 76 -8.82 -10.83 18.03
N TYR A 77 -9.50 -10.95 16.89
CA TYR A 77 -9.39 -12.12 16.01
C TYR A 77 -8.16 -12.09 15.09
N PHE A 78 -7.40 -10.99 15.08
CA PHE A 78 -6.24 -10.80 14.21
C PHE A 78 -4.96 -10.66 15.05
N SER A 79 -3.80 -10.88 14.40
CA SER A 79 -2.51 -10.89 15.11
C SER A 79 -2.29 -9.59 15.90
N LYS A 80 -1.61 -9.68 17.05
CA LYS A 80 -1.31 -8.52 17.92
C LYS A 80 0.13 -8.01 17.75
N ASP A 81 0.85 -8.52 16.75
CA ASP A 81 2.23 -8.15 16.44
C ASP A 81 2.42 -6.64 16.16
#